data_AF-A0A7C7RQH9-F1
#
_entry.id   AF-A0A7C7RQH9-F1
#
_cell.length_a   1.000
_cell.length_b   1.000
_cell.length_c   1.000
_cell.angle_alpha   90.00
_cell.angle_beta   90.00
_cell.angle_gamma   90.00
#
_symmetry.space_group_name_H-M   'P 1'
#
loop_
_entity.id
_entity.type
_entity.pdbx_description
1 polymer ?
#
loop_
_entity_poly.entity_id
_entity_poly.type
_entity_poly.pdbx_seq_one_letter_code
_entity_poly.pdbx_strand_id
1 'polypeptide(L)'
;MVKKRYSHIVFLPTPKYRVSNIVIKEFYTQRIRRRLTRHLNNLQIWKMGRRVARHLPPTKGAPVIFFKASSGIDDFSWNAAFHLLSSWAFRLQGIPVRFFACNAGMTHCVLGTNREHVAQKPPCKSCVYQSKTLYTGADANWFSFNGDEELDRALVNLSLADLQQFNFNGIPLGELSLPGLRWILRRHHLVDDEKTRYLLREYIRSAWNIAQKFELMIKGEKPRAVVVFNGQMY
;
A
#
# COMPACT_ATOMS: atom_id res chain seq x y z
N MET A 1 -34.76 -1.07 -66.16
CA MET A 1 -34.34 -0.48 -64.87
C MET A 1 -33.27 -1.40 -64.28
N VAL A 2 -31.99 -1.08 -64.50
CA VAL A 2 -30.85 -1.99 -64.30
C VAL A 2 -30.17 -1.77 -62.94
N LYS A 3 -29.83 -2.89 -62.29
CA LYS A 3 -29.09 -3.08 -61.02
C LYS A 3 -27.90 -2.13 -60.80
N LYS A 4 -27.61 -1.82 -59.51
CA LYS A 4 -26.29 -2.15 -58.89
C LYS A 4 -26.33 -2.10 -57.35
N ARG A 5 -26.00 -3.25 -56.75
CA ARG A 5 -25.55 -3.40 -55.35
C ARG A 5 -24.17 -2.77 -55.22
N TYR A 6 -23.92 -2.05 -54.13
CA TYR A 6 -22.56 -1.76 -53.66
C TYR A 6 -22.39 -2.35 -52.26
N SER A 7 -21.72 -3.50 -52.24
CA SER A 7 -21.19 -4.18 -51.07
C SER A 7 -19.69 -4.01 -51.10
N HIS A 8 -19.14 -3.06 -50.34
CA HIS A 8 -17.70 -2.97 -50.05
C HIS A 8 -17.49 -2.40 -48.65
N ILE A 9 -17.38 -3.31 -47.66
CA ILE A 9 -16.69 -3.02 -46.40
C ILE A 9 -15.22 -3.33 -46.67
N VAL A 10 -14.39 -2.29 -46.67
CA VAL A 10 -12.93 -2.42 -46.74
C VAL A 10 -12.43 -2.70 -45.33
N PHE A 11 -12.01 -3.94 -45.07
CA PHE A 11 -11.20 -4.25 -43.89
C PHE A 11 -9.79 -3.70 -44.10
N LEU A 12 -9.46 -2.60 -43.42
CA LEU A 12 -8.08 -2.15 -43.29
C LEU A 12 -7.34 -3.10 -42.33
N PRO A 13 -6.17 -3.62 -42.70
CA PRO A 13 -5.40 -4.49 -41.81
C PRO A 13 -4.91 -3.68 -40.60
N THR A 14 -5.11 -4.23 -39.41
CA THR A 14 -4.55 -3.70 -38.16
C THR A 14 -3.02 -3.61 -38.28
N PRO A 15 -2.39 -2.47 -37.96
CA PRO A 15 -0.94 -2.37 -38.02
C PRO A 15 -0.32 -3.30 -36.98
N LYS A 16 0.51 -4.24 -37.44
CA LYS A 16 1.43 -4.98 -36.56
C LYS A 16 2.33 -3.95 -35.86
N TYR A 17 2.10 -3.72 -34.57
CA TYR A 17 2.90 -2.80 -33.77
C TYR A 17 4.36 -3.28 -33.71
N ARG A 18 5.20 -2.71 -34.57
CA ARG A 18 6.66 -2.84 -34.48
C ARG A 18 7.10 -1.85 -33.39
N VAL A 19 7.34 -2.34 -32.17
CA VAL A 19 7.90 -1.52 -31.09
C VAL A 19 9.25 -0.99 -31.58
N SER A 20 9.34 0.31 -31.81
CA SER A 20 10.54 0.93 -32.36
C SER A 20 11.67 0.94 -31.32
N ASN A 21 12.93 0.81 -31.77
CA ASN A 21 14.12 0.88 -30.91
C ASN A 21 14.19 2.20 -30.09
N ILE A 22 13.52 3.26 -30.56
CA ILE A 22 13.41 4.56 -29.88
C ILE A 22 12.60 4.44 -28.58
N VAL A 23 11.44 3.76 -28.63
CA VAL A 23 10.58 3.53 -27.45
C VAL A 23 11.30 2.69 -26.40
N ILE A 24 12.09 1.70 -26.85
CA ILE A 24 12.90 0.85 -25.97
C ILE A 24 13.99 1.68 -25.29
N LYS A 25 14.72 2.51 -26.04
CA LYS A 25 15.77 3.39 -25.50
C LYS A 25 15.21 4.38 -24.50
N GLU A 26 14.11 5.06 -24.82
CA GLU A 26 13.43 6.00 -23.91
C GLU A 26 12.95 5.31 -22.63
N PHE A 27 12.39 4.11 -22.73
CA PHE A 27 11.95 3.34 -21.58
C PHE A 27 13.11 2.96 -20.65
N TYR A 28 14.25 2.52 -21.19
CA TYR A 28 15.44 2.24 -20.39
C TYR A 28 16.01 3.51 -19.75
N THR A 29 16.08 4.62 -20.50
CA THR A 29 16.52 5.91 -19.98
C THR A 29 15.61 6.39 -18.84
N GLN A 30 14.29 6.26 -18.97
CA GLN A 30 13.34 6.62 -17.91
C GLN A 30 13.50 5.73 -16.66
N ARG A 31 13.72 4.42 -16.83
CA ARG A 31 13.96 3.51 -15.70
C ARG A 31 15.25 3.83 -14.95
N ILE A 32 16.34 4.11 -15.67
CA ILE A 32 17.63 4.48 -15.07
C ILE A 32 17.49 5.83 -14.36
N ARG A 33 16.90 6.82 -15.03
CA ARG A 33 16.66 8.15 -14.45
C ARG A 33 15.83 8.06 -13.18
N ARG A 34 14.73 7.29 -13.17
CA ARG A 34 13.90 7.07 -11.98
C ARG A 34 14.69 6.46 -10.83
N ARG A 35 15.50 5.44 -11.08
CA ARG A 35 16.36 4.82 -10.06
C ARG A 35 17.36 5.82 -9.49
N LEU A 36 18.05 6.57 -10.36
CA LEU A 36 19.02 7.58 -9.93
C LEU A 36 18.35 8.67 -9.10
N THR A 37 17.25 9.25 -9.57
CA THR A 37 16.47 10.26 -8.85
C THR A 37 16.02 9.73 -7.49
N ARG A 38 15.53 8.48 -7.42
CA ARG A 38 15.15 7.85 -6.15
C ARG A 38 16.33 7.78 -5.19
N HIS A 39 17.51 7.34 -5.64
CA HIS A 39 18.69 7.26 -4.78
C HIS A 39 19.15 8.64 -4.28
N LEU A 40 19.15 9.65 -5.14
CA LEU A 40 19.51 11.02 -4.77
C LEU A 40 18.51 11.61 -3.75
N ASN A 41 17.22 11.43 -3.98
CA ASN A 41 16.17 11.85 -3.04
C ASN A 41 16.31 11.11 -1.71
N ASN A 42 16.56 9.80 -1.73
CA ASN A 42 16.74 9.01 -0.51
C ASN A 42 17.98 9.44 0.28
N LEU A 43 19.07 9.81 -0.40
CA LEU A 43 20.25 10.39 0.25
C LEU A 43 19.92 11.72 0.93
N GLN A 44 19.16 12.60 0.27
CA GLN A 44 18.73 13.88 0.85
C GLN A 44 17.84 13.67 2.06
N ILE A 45 16.84 12.78 1.97
CA ILE A 45 15.95 12.43 3.08
C ILE A 45 16.74 11.86 4.25
N TRP A 46 17.67 10.94 3.99
CA TRP A 46 18.52 10.35 5.01
C TRP A 46 19.37 11.42 5.72
N LYS A 47 20.01 12.32 4.95
CA LYS A 47 20.80 13.43 5.51
C LYS A 47 19.94 14.32 6.41
N MET A 48 18.73 14.66 5.94
CA MET A 48 17.80 15.49 6.72
C MET A 48 17.30 14.77 7.97
N GLY A 49 16.94 13.48 7.88
CA GLY A 49 16.51 12.68 9.02
C GLY A 49 17.58 12.62 10.11
N ARG A 50 18.87 12.48 9.74
CA ARG A 50 19.98 12.57 10.69
C ARG A 50 20.17 13.97 11.27
N ARG A 51 19.96 15.02 10.47
CA ARG A 51 19.99 16.41 10.97
C ARG A 51 18.90 16.63 12.01
N VAL A 52 17.67 16.22 11.74
CA VAL A 52 16.56 16.28 12.70
C VAL A 52 16.90 15.52 13.97
N ALA A 53 17.40 14.28 13.85
CA ALA A 53 17.78 13.46 15.02
C ALA A 53 18.84 14.11 15.93
N ARG A 54 19.74 14.94 15.38
CA ARG A 54 20.75 15.66 16.16
C ARG A 54 20.22 16.91 16.88
N HIS A 55 19.10 17.46 16.44
CA HIS A 55 18.51 18.69 17.00
C HIS A 55 17.27 18.37 17.85
N LEU A 56 17.08 17.11 18.24
CA LEU A 56 15.96 16.75 19.10
C LEU A 56 16.21 17.27 20.51
N PRO A 57 15.22 17.93 21.14
CA PRO A 57 15.25 18.13 22.58
C PRO A 57 15.00 16.79 23.30
N PRO A 58 15.25 16.70 24.62
CA PRO A 58 14.88 15.54 25.42
C PRO A 58 13.40 15.20 25.27
N THR A 59 13.09 13.92 25.05
CA THR A 59 11.72 13.45 24.87
C THR A 59 11.00 13.29 26.20
N LYS A 60 9.69 13.57 26.25
CA LYS A 60 8.86 13.41 27.45
C LYS A 60 7.51 12.76 27.15
N GLY A 61 7.08 11.87 28.05
CA GLY A 61 5.75 11.24 28.02
C GLY A 61 5.61 10.10 27.03
N ALA A 62 4.36 9.66 26.83
CA ALA A 62 4.01 8.56 25.94
C ALA A 62 4.22 8.93 24.46
N PRO A 63 4.57 7.96 23.60
CA PRO A 63 4.83 8.22 22.19
C PRO A 63 3.54 8.52 21.42
N VAL A 64 3.71 9.22 20.29
CA VAL A 64 2.72 9.28 19.21
C VAL A 64 3.11 8.25 18.15
N ILE A 65 2.19 7.34 17.85
CA ILE A 65 2.40 6.35 16.80
C ILE A 65 2.09 6.96 15.45
N PHE A 66 2.98 6.76 14.49
CA PHE A 66 2.76 7.11 13.10
C PHE A 66 2.62 5.83 12.27
N PHE A 67 1.47 5.66 11.61
CA PHE A 67 1.17 4.55 10.73
C PHE A 67 0.74 5.03 9.36
N LYS A 68 1.19 4.34 8.31
CA LYS A 68 0.63 4.51 6.98
C LYS A 68 0.12 3.19 6.44
N ALA A 69 -1.20 3.07 6.38
CA ALA A 69 -1.84 1.92 5.76
C ALA A 69 -1.62 1.99 4.24
N SER A 70 -0.93 1.00 3.68
CA SER A 70 -0.79 0.82 2.22
C SER A 70 -0.45 2.11 1.44
N SER A 71 0.61 2.84 1.81
CA SER A 71 1.01 4.08 1.10
C SER A 71 2.49 4.17 0.72
N GLY A 72 3.28 3.16 1.09
CA GLY A 72 4.68 3.02 0.68
C GLY A 72 4.77 2.18 -0.58
N ILE A 73 4.64 2.80 -1.75
CA ILE A 73 5.09 2.15 -3.00
C ILE A 73 6.54 2.57 -3.30
N ASP A 74 7.07 2.09 -4.42
CA ASP A 74 8.48 2.22 -4.80
C ASP A 74 9.06 3.63 -4.69
N ASP A 75 8.26 4.70 -4.84
CA ASP A 75 8.75 6.07 -4.79
C ASP A 75 8.22 6.86 -3.59
N PHE A 76 8.86 8.00 -3.34
CA PHE A 76 8.44 8.94 -2.33
C PHE A 76 7.11 9.60 -2.71
N SER A 77 6.02 9.07 -2.15
CA SER A 77 4.67 9.58 -2.36
C SER A 77 4.42 10.86 -1.54
N TRP A 78 3.38 11.62 -1.93
CA TRP A 78 2.96 12.80 -1.19
C TRP A 78 2.54 12.45 0.26
N ASN A 79 1.83 11.33 0.45
CA ASN A 79 1.51 10.82 1.78
C ASN A 79 2.76 10.44 2.58
N ALA A 80 3.79 9.88 1.92
CA ALA A 80 5.06 9.61 2.58
C ALA A 80 5.78 10.91 3.01
N ALA A 81 5.65 11.98 2.23
CA ALA A 81 6.20 13.29 2.57
C ALA A 81 5.50 13.89 3.79
N PHE A 82 4.16 13.96 3.81
CA PHE A 82 3.45 14.48 4.97
C PHE A 82 3.67 13.66 6.23
N HIS A 83 3.66 12.35 6.12
CA HIS A 83 3.98 11.47 7.24
C HIS A 83 5.38 11.74 7.79
N LEU A 84 6.37 11.91 6.92
CA LEU A 84 7.74 12.22 7.31
C LEU A 84 7.84 13.60 7.98
N LEU A 85 7.36 14.65 7.31
CA LEU A 85 7.44 16.04 7.79
C LEU A 85 6.70 16.22 9.12
N SER A 86 5.51 15.63 9.25
CA SER A 86 4.73 15.68 10.49
C SER A 86 5.46 14.96 11.62
N SER A 87 6.06 13.79 11.35
CA SER A 87 6.86 13.08 12.35
C SER A 87 8.09 13.89 12.81
N TRP A 88 8.76 14.59 11.89
CA TRP A 88 9.88 15.46 12.24
C TRP A 88 9.43 16.64 13.10
N ALA A 89 8.30 17.27 12.78
CA ALA A 89 7.74 18.36 13.57
C ALA A 89 7.44 17.93 15.01
N PHE A 90 6.81 16.78 15.22
CA PHE A 90 6.53 16.24 16.56
C PHE A 90 7.82 15.98 17.33
N ARG A 91 8.80 15.35 16.68
CA ARG A 91 10.08 15.01 17.30
C ARG A 91 10.87 16.26 17.68
N LEU A 92 10.89 17.29 16.83
CA LEU A 92 11.57 18.56 17.11
C LEU A 92 10.92 19.33 18.27
N GLN A 93 9.66 19.05 18.59
CA GLN A 93 8.97 19.56 19.77
C GLN A 93 9.20 18.70 21.04
N GLY A 94 10.04 17.65 20.96
CA GLY A 94 10.30 16.74 22.08
C GLY A 94 9.21 15.70 22.31
N ILE A 95 8.27 15.52 21.36
CA ILE A 95 7.26 14.48 21.43
C ILE A 95 7.90 13.18 20.89
N PRO A 96 7.96 12.10 21.70
CA PRO A 96 8.47 10.82 21.21
C PRO A 96 7.57 10.30 20.08
N VAL A 97 8.19 9.89 18.97
CA VAL A 97 7.48 9.29 17.83
C VAL A 97 7.99 7.89 17.62
N ARG A 98 7.05 6.96 17.42
CA ARG A 98 7.33 5.57 17.04
C ARG A 98 6.57 5.26 15.76
N PHE A 99 7.27 4.77 14.75
CA PHE A 99 6.61 4.33 13.53
C PHE A 99 6.05 2.92 13.71
N PHE A 100 4.81 2.68 13.30
CA PHE A 100 4.31 1.34 13.06
C PHE A 100 4.49 1.03 11.57
N ALA A 101 5.29 0.01 11.26
CA ALA A 101 5.86 -0.15 9.92
C ALA A 101 5.66 -1.57 9.38
N CYS A 102 5.13 -1.67 8.16
CA CYS A 102 4.96 -2.96 7.50
C CYS A 102 6.30 -3.51 6.99
N ASN A 103 6.63 -4.74 7.37
CA ASN A 103 7.73 -5.54 6.85
C ASN A 103 7.18 -6.79 6.14
N ALA A 104 6.54 -6.57 4.99
CA ALA A 104 5.74 -7.59 4.29
C ALA A 104 4.66 -8.21 5.21
N GLY A 105 4.02 -7.36 6.01
CA GLY A 105 2.99 -7.71 7.00
C GLY A 105 1.57 -7.90 6.45
N MET A 106 1.39 -7.78 5.15
CA MET A 106 0.10 -7.92 4.47
C MET A 106 0.28 -8.93 3.34
N THR A 107 -0.67 -9.83 3.13
CA THR A 107 -0.62 -10.73 1.97
C THR A 107 -0.79 -9.93 0.68
N HIS A 108 -1.74 -8.99 0.69
CA HIS A 108 -1.93 -7.97 -0.34
C HIS A 108 -2.23 -6.63 0.29
N CYS A 109 -1.55 -5.57 -0.17
CA CYS A 109 -1.84 -4.19 0.19
C CYS A 109 -2.48 -3.45 -0.99
N VAL A 110 -3.42 -2.55 -0.73
CA VAL A 110 -4.18 -1.81 -1.76
C VAL A 110 -3.28 -1.23 -2.87
N LEU A 111 -2.20 -0.54 -2.53
CA LEU A 111 -1.31 0.08 -3.53
C LEU A 111 -0.32 -0.90 -4.17
N GLY A 112 -0.09 -2.05 -3.56
CA GLY A 112 0.78 -3.09 -4.10
C GLY A 112 0.04 -4.08 -5.01
N THR A 113 -1.29 -4.06 -5.02
CA THR A 113 -2.12 -4.93 -5.84
C THR A 113 -2.01 -4.59 -7.32
N ASN A 114 -1.76 -5.61 -8.14
CA ASN A 114 -1.93 -5.53 -9.59
C ASN A 114 -3.34 -6.03 -9.95
N ARG A 115 -4.27 -5.11 -10.26
CA ARG A 115 -5.65 -5.47 -10.61
C ARG A 115 -5.81 -6.39 -11.82
N GLU A 116 -4.85 -6.39 -12.75
CA GLU A 116 -4.88 -7.28 -13.92
C GLU A 116 -4.39 -8.69 -13.55
N HIS A 117 -3.52 -8.77 -12.54
CA HIS A 117 -2.89 -10.00 -12.05
C HIS A 117 -3.02 -10.08 -10.54
N VAL A 118 -4.24 -10.34 -10.08
CA VAL A 118 -4.63 -10.18 -8.67
C VAL A 118 -3.83 -11.03 -7.68
N ALA A 119 -3.32 -12.19 -8.12
CA ALA A 119 -2.48 -13.07 -7.30
C ALA A 119 -0.99 -12.66 -7.27
N GLN A 120 -0.60 -11.61 -8.02
CA GLN A 120 0.76 -11.11 -8.00
C GLN A 120 1.07 -10.47 -6.64
N LYS A 121 2.10 -11.01 -5.97
CA LYS A 121 2.54 -10.48 -4.67
C LYS A 121 2.94 -9.00 -4.74
N PRO A 122 2.65 -8.22 -3.69
CA PRO A 122 3.08 -6.81 -3.61
C PRO A 122 4.60 -6.63 -3.67
N PRO A 123 5.10 -5.46 -4.12
CA PRO A 123 6.54 -5.15 -4.20
C PRO A 123 7.16 -4.79 -2.83
N CYS A 124 6.93 -5.61 -1.81
CA CYS A 124 7.26 -5.33 -0.41
C CYS A 124 8.73 -4.94 -0.18
N LYS A 125 9.69 -5.57 -0.89
CA LYS A 125 11.14 -5.28 -0.72
C LYS A 125 11.45 -3.80 -0.92
N SER A 126 10.90 -3.20 -1.97
CA SER A 126 11.14 -1.81 -2.33
C SER A 126 10.38 -0.85 -1.41
N CYS A 127 9.15 -1.20 -1.00
CA CYS A 127 8.40 -0.48 0.05
C CYS A 127 9.16 -0.42 1.39
N VAL A 128 9.71 -1.55 1.83
CA VAL A 128 10.47 -1.65 3.08
C VAL A 128 11.76 -0.83 3.00
N TYR A 129 12.49 -0.92 1.88
CA TYR A 129 13.67 -0.08 1.64
C TYR A 129 13.33 1.41 1.76
N GLN A 130 12.26 1.87 1.10
CA GLN A 130 11.82 3.26 1.19
C GLN A 130 11.48 3.65 2.63
N SER A 131 10.72 2.81 3.34
CA SER A 131 10.31 3.07 4.72
C SER A 131 11.51 3.18 5.67
N LYS A 132 12.53 2.31 5.53
CA LYS A 132 13.78 2.40 6.29
C LYS A 132 14.50 3.73 6.07
N THR A 133 14.52 4.25 4.83
CA THR A 133 15.07 5.58 4.55
C THR A 133 14.27 6.68 5.23
N LEU A 134 12.93 6.65 5.11
CA LEU A 134 12.07 7.67 5.71
C LEU A 134 12.20 7.72 7.24
N TYR A 135 12.35 6.56 7.90
CA TYR A 135 12.37 6.48 9.36
C TYR A 135 13.77 6.70 9.95
N THR A 136 14.73 7.15 9.15
CA THR A 136 16.10 7.42 9.60
C THR A 136 16.12 8.30 10.86
N GLY A 137 16.81 7.80 11.89
CA GLY A 137 17.00 8.50 13.15
C GLY A 137 15.78 8.46 14.09
N ALA A 138 14.78 7.62 13.83
CA ALA A 138 13.67 7.35 14.73
C ALA A 138 13.40 5.85 14.82
N ASP A 139 12.71 5.45 15.89
CA ASP A 139 12.36 4.06 16.12
C ASP A 139 11.15 3.64 15.27
N ALA A 140 11.18 2.39 14.82
CA ALA A 140 10.09 1.77 14.09
C ALA A 140 9.81 0.37 14.64
N ASN A 141 8.56 0.13 15.02
CA ASN A 141 8.01 -1.19 15.33
C ASN A 141 7.58 -1.83 14.02
N TRP A 142 8.37 -2.79 13.55
CA TRP A 142 8.11 -3.51 12.31
C TRP A 142 7.22 -4.72 12.56
N PHE A 143 6.21 -4.92 11.71
CA PHE A 143 5.36 -6.10 11.76
C PHE A 143 5.46 -6.90 10.46
N SER A 144 5.42 -8.23 10.59
CA SER A 144 5.38 -9.18 9.49
C SER A 144 4.07 -9.98 9.53
N PHE A 145 3.79 -10.69 8.44
CA PHE A 145 2.52 -11.40 8.29
C PHE A 145 2.56 -12.67 9.13
N ASN A 146 1.50 -12.88 9.91
CA ASN A 146 1.24 -14.15 10.58
C ASN A 146 -0.14 -14.63 10.14
N GLY A 147 -0.21 -15.83 9.57
CA GLY A 147 -1.48 -16.44 9.19
C GLY A 147 -2.32 -16.78 10.42
N ASP A 148 -3.63 -16.83 10.23
CA ASP A 148 -4.58 -17.25 11.25
C ASP A 148 -5.45 -18.35 10.63
N GLU A 149 -5.27 -19.58 11.09
CA GLU A 149 -5.94 -20.74 10.49
C GLU A 149 -7.46 -20.70 10.69
N GLU A 150 -7.94 -20.11 11.79
CA GLU A 150 -9.36 -19.99 12.06
C GLU A 150 -9.98 -18.99 11.09
N LEU A 151 -9.34 -17.84 10.90
CA LEU A 151 -9.72 -16.89 9.85
C LEU A 151 -9.72 -17.56 8.47
N ASP A 152 -8.65 -18.30 8.15
CA ASP A 152 -8.51 -18.94 6.83
C ASP A 152 -9.63 -19.93 6.55
N ARG A 153 -10.02 -20.74 7.55
CA ARG A 153 -11.17 -21.64 7.45
C ARG A 153 -12.49 -20.88 7.27
N ALA A 154 -12.67 -19.79 8.02
CA ALA A 154 -13.89 -18.98 7.95
C ALA A 154 -14.09 -18.29 6.60
N LEU A 155 -13.02 -18.05 5.83
CA LEU A 155 -13.07 -17.40 4.51
C LEU A 155 -13.32 -18.35 3.33
N VAL A 156 -13.35 -19.67 3.57
CA VAL A 156 -13.51 -20.67 2.50
C VAL A 156 -14.92 -20.60 1.90
N ASN A 157 -15.00 -20.64 0.57
CA ASN A 157 -16.24 -20.73 -0.21
C ASN A 157 -17.30 -19.64 0.05
N LEU A 158 -16.93 -18.53 0.69
CA LEU A 158 -17.82 -17.38 0.86
C LEU A 158 -18.11 -16.69 -0.48
N SER A 159 -19.37 -16.29 -0.67
CA SER A 159 -19.77 -15.43 -1.78
C SER A 159 -19.17 -14.03 -1.62
N LEU A 160 -19.23 -13.20 -2.67
CA LEU A 160 -18.82 -11.81 -2.52
C LEU A 160 -19.69 -11.08 -1.49
N ALA A 161 -21.00 -11.33 -1.46
CA ALA A 161 -21.89 -10.69 -0.48
C ALA A 161 -21.51 -11.03 0.96
N ASP A 162 -21.21 -12.30 1.22
CA ASP A 162 -20.78 -12.76 2.56
C ASP A 162 -19.42 -12.16 2.94
N LEU A 163 -18.48 -12.11 1.99
CA LEU A 163 -17.18 -11.47 2.21
C LEU A 163 -17.29 -9.97 2.51
N GLN A 164 -18.27 -9.27 1.90
CA GLN A 164 -18.49 -7.84 2.16
C GLN A 164 -18.98 -7.55 3.57
N GLN A 165 -19.73 -8.47 4.16
CA GLN A 165 -20.30 -8.37 5.51
C GLN A 165 -19.50 -9.16 6.55
N PHE A 166 -18.36 -9.72 6.15
CA PHE A 166 -17.59 -10.64 6.98
C PHE A 166 -17.09 -9.96 8.26
N ASN A 167 -17.49 -10.51 9.40
CA ASN A 167 -17.04 -10.11 10.72
C ASN A 167 -16.24 -11.26 11.35
N PHE A 168 -15.13 -10.93 12.00
CA PHE A 168 -14.31 -11.90 12.71
C PHE A 168 -13.85 -11.30 14.03
N ASN A 169 -14.11 -11.99 15.13
CA ASN A 169 -13.76 -11.54 16.49
C ASN A 169 -14.23 -10.10 16.80
N GLY A 170 -15.43 -9.73 16.33
CA GLY A 170 -16.02 -8.41 16.56
C GLY A 170 -15.50 -7.32 15.62
N ILE A 171 -14.59 -7.62 14.70
CA ILE A 171 -14.08 -6.66 13.72
C ILE A 171 -14.78 -6.87 12.37
N PRO A 172 -15.42 -5.85 11.78
CA PRO A 172 -16.09 -5.94 10.47
C PRO A 172 -15.07 -5.87 9.32
N LEU A 173 -14.22 -6.90 9.21
CA LEU A 173 -13.09 -6.95 8.27
C LEU A 173 -13.52 -6.81 6.80
N GLY A 174 -14.69 -7.35 6.45
CA GLY A 174 -15.29 -7.21 5.13
C GLY A 174 -15.50 -5.73 4.79
N GLU A 175 -16.29 -5.04 5.61
CA GLU A 175 -16.65 -3.63 5.43
C GLU A 175 -15.42 -2.71 5.40
N LEU A 176 -14.47 -2.91 6.33
CA LEU A 176 -13.23 -2.14 6.40
C LEU A 176 -12.38 -2.30 5.13
N SER A 177 -12.44 -3.46 4.48
CA SER A 177 -11.68 -3.75 3.26
C SER A 177 -12.35 -3.27 1.97
N LEU A 178 -13.65 -2.91 1.99
CA LEU A 178 -14.40 -2.55 0.78
C LEU A 178 -13.93 -1.28 0.09
N PRO A 179 -13.64 -0.17 0.80
CA PRO A 179 -13.18 1.04 0.12
C PRO A 179 -11.90 0.78 -0.66
N GLY A 180 -10.95 0.05 -0.06
CA GLY A 180 -9.70 -0.36 -0.72
C GLY A 180 -9.93 -1.21 -1.96
N LEU A 181 -10.82 -2.21 -1.87
CA LEU A 181 -11.17 -3.08 -2.99
C LEU A 181 -11.83 -2.32 -4.15
N ARG A 182 -12.83 -1.50 -3.86
CA ARG A 182 -13.51 -0.66 -4.86
C ARG A 182 -12.56 0.30 -5.53
N TRP A 183 -11.66 0.90 -4.76
CA TRP A 183 -10.65 1.83 -5.25
C TRP A 183 -9.67 1.15 -6.21
N ILE A 184 -9.11 0.00 -5.85
CA ILE A 184 -8.10 -0.67 -6.70
C ILE A 184 -8.72 -1.24 -7.98
N LEU A 185 -9.93 -1.79 -7.89
CA LEU A 185 -10.66 -2.32 -9.04
C LEU A 185 -11.30 -1.21 -9.88
N ARG A 186 -11.36 0.03 -9.36
CA ARG A 186 -12.04 1.18 -9.96
C ARG A 186 -13.51 0.89 -10.28
N ARG A 187 -14.22 0.31 -9.31
CA ARG A 187 -15.61 -0.10 -9.46
C ARG A 187 -16.43 0.28 -8.24
N HIS A 188 -17.56 0.96 -8.47
CA HIS A 188 -18.55 1.18 -7.42
C HIS A 188 -19.30 -0.13 -7.10
N HIS A 189 -19.78 -0.81 -8.15
CA HIS A 189 -20.43 -2.12 -8.08
C HIS A 189 -19.40 -3.22 -8.40
N LEU A 190 -19.15 -4.06 -7.42
CA LEU A 190 -18.22 -5.18 -7.55
C LEU A 190 -18.92 -6.34 -8.27
N VAL A 191 -18.16 -7.09 -9.06
CA VAL A 191 -18.65 -8.28 -9.75
C VAL A 191 -18.30 -9.48 -8.87
N ASP A 192 -19.25 -10.39 -8.66
CA ASP A 192 -19.01 -11.62 -7.92
C ASP A 192 -18.27 -12.65 -8.78
N ASP A 193 -16.99 -12.37 -9.04
CA ASP A 193 -16.07 -13.25 -9.72
C ASP A 193 -14.92 -13.68 -8.80
N GLU A 194 -14.21 -14.73 -9.21
CA GLU A 194 -13.16 -15.30 -8.39
C GLU A 194 -12.01 -14.32 -8.13
N LYS A 195 -11.70 -13.42 -9.08
CA LYS A 195 -10.64 -12.42 -8.89
C LYS A 195 -11.00 -11.42 -7.81
N THR A 196 -12.25 -10.99 -7.77
CA THR A 196 -12.78 -10.03 -6.79
C THR A 196 -12.86 -10.68 -5.42
N ARG A 197 -13.41 -11.90 -5.31
CA ARG A 197 -13.46 -12.65 -4.06
C ARG A 197 -12.06 -12.95 -3.52
N TYR A 198 -11.13 -13.35 -4.39
CA TYR A 198 -9.73 -13.57 -4.03
C TYR A 198 -9.13 -12.32 -3.38
N LEU A 199 -9.20 -11.16 -4.03
CA LEU A 199 -8.64 -9.93 -3.47
C LEU A 199 -9.29 -9.54 -2.14
N LEU A 200 -10.61 -9.69 -2.01
CA LEU A 200 -11.28 -9.35 -0.76
C LEU A 200 -10.81 -10.25 0.39
N ARG A 201 -10.68 -11.56 0.16
CA ARG A 201 -10.12 -12.48 1.17
C ARG A 201 -8.69 -12.11 1.55
N GLU A 202 -7.87 -11.68 0.60
CA GLU A 202 -6.50 -11.24 0.87
C GLU A 202 -6.43 -9.91 1.65
N TYR A 203 -7.35 -8.99 1.38
CA TYR A 203 -7.49 -7.76 2.16
C TYR A 203 -7.99 -8.02 3.57
N ILE A 204 -8.96 -8.93 3.75
CA ILE A 204 -9.43 -9.37 5.07
C ILE A 204 -8.28 -9.97 5.89
N ARG A 205 -7.47 -10.87 5.30
CA ARG A 205 -6.26 -11.41 5.97
C ARG A 205 -5.29 -10.33 6.39
N SER A 206 -5.07 -9.36 5.51
CA SER A 206 -4.17 -8.25 5.75
C SER A 206 -4.69 -7.32 6.85
N ALA A 207 -6.00 -7.01 6.83
CA ALA A 207 -6.70 -6.24 7.85
C ALA A 207 -6.60 -6.91 9.22
N TRP A 208 -6.85 -8.23 9.28
CA TRP A 208 -6.76 -8.99 10.53
C TRP A 208 -5.36 -8.97 11.13
N ASN A 209 -4.33 -9.27 10.32
CA ASN A 209 -2.95 -9.21 10.82
C ASN A 209 -2.57 -7.78 11.24
N ILE A 210 -3.02 -6.74 10.53
CA ILE A 210 -2.82 -5.35 10.98
C ILE A 210 -3.47 -5.15 12.35
N ALA A 211 -4.76 -5.49 12.51
CA ALA A 211 -5.49 -5.31 13.75
C ALA A 211 -4.79 -5.98 14.94
N GLN A 212 -4.40 -7.25 14.80
CA GLN A 212 -3.69 -8.00 15.84
C GLN A 212 -2.35 -7.33 16.21
N LYS A 213 -1.54 -6.96 15.21
CA LYS A 213 -0.22 -6.36 15.45
C LYS A 213 -0.33 -4.94 16.01
N PHE A 214 -1.36 -4.20 15.60
CA PHE A 214 -1.64 -2.86 16.11
C PHE A 214 -2.09 -2.91 17.57
N GLU A 215 -2.98 -3.85 17.92
CA GLU A 215 -3.45 -4.05 19.28
C GLU A 215 -2.30 -4.41 20.24
N LEU A 216 -1.44 -5.35 19.83
CA LEU A 216 -0.25 -5.71 20.60
C LEU A 216 0.66 -4.50 20.86
N MET A 217 0.87 -3.67 19.84
CA MET A 217 1.68 -2.46 19.97
C MET A 217 1.01 -1.41 20.89
N ILE A 218 -0.30 -1.16 20.75
CA ILE A 218 -1.01 -0.20 21.61
C ILE A 218 -0.94 -0.64 23.08
N LYS A 219 -1.16 -1.93 23.37
CA LYS A 219 -1.08 -2.47 24.74
C LYS A 219 0.32 -2.34 25.33
N GLY A 220 1.37 -2.56 24.53
CA GLY A 220 2.76 -2.47 24.96
C GLY A 220 3.27 -1.04 25.13
N GLU A 221 3.01 -0.17 24.15
CA GLU A 221 3.58 1.19 24.08
C GLU A 221 2.71 2.23 24.81
N LYS A 222 1.41 1.95 25.02
CA LYS A 222 0.40 2.86 25.60
C LYS A 222 0.51 4.28 25.02
N PRO A 223 0.41 4.42 23.68
CA PRO A 223 0.66 5.70 23.04
C PRO A 223 -0.43 6.71 23.40
N ARG A 224 -0.05 8.00 23.42
CA ARG A 224 -1.02 9.09 23.66
C ARG A 224 -1.92 9.37 22.47
N ALA A 225 -1.46 9.04 21.27
CA ALA A 225 -2.20 9.23 20.03
C ALA A 225 -1.64 8.34 18.92
N VAL A 226 -2.47 8.10 17.92
CA VAL A 226 -2.10 7.44 16.67
C VAL A 226 -2.45 8.37 15.51
N VAL A 227 -1.46 8.63 14.65
CA VAL A 227 -1.65 9.35 13.40
C VAL A 227 -1.65 8.33 12.26
N VAL A 228 -2.80 8.15 11.63
CA VAL A 228 -2.99 7.19 10.54
C VAL A 228 -3.13 7.91 9.20
N PHE A 229 -2.26 7.57 8.26
CA PHE A 229 -2.39 7.99 6.87
C PHE A 229 -3.04 6.87 6.05
N ASN A 230 -4.02 7.22 5.21
CA ASN A 230 -4.85 6.28 4.43
C ASN A 230 -5.63 5.27 5.29
N GLY A 231 -6.13 5.69 6.45
CA GLY A 231 -6.90 4.82 7.36
C GLY A 231 -8.22 4.28 6.79
N GLN A 232 -8.69 4.76 5.64
CA GLN A 232 -9.87 4.21 4.97
C GLN A 232 -9.61 2.90 4.20
N MET A 233 -8.35 2.44 4.14
CA MET A 233 -7.94 1.29 3.32
C MET A 233 -7.92 -0.04 4.09
N TYR A 234 -7.92 -0.02 5.43
CA TYR A 234 -7.91 -1.17 6.36
C TYR A 234 -8.44 -0.75 7.74
#